data_AF-A0A7S2XGZ3-F1
#
_entry.id   AF-A0A7S2XGZ3-F1
#
_cell.length_a   1.000
_cell.length_b   1.000
_cell.length_c   1.000
_cell.angle_alpha   90.00
_cell.angle_beta   90.00
_cell.angle_gamma   90.00
#
_symmetry.space_group_name_H-M   'P 1'
#
loop_
_entity.id
_entity.type
_entity.pdbx_description
1 polymer ?
#
loop_
_entity_poly.entity_id
_entity_poly.type
_entity_poly.pdbx_seq_one_letter_code
_entity_poly.pdbx_strand_id
1 'polypeptide(L)'
;SFKDWNLSALPIVDDKKGKCIGTISETDLRGMNTTRFFDLLLTVEEYMHKFHGGEVPPAITVNPDTTFETALAKILENGTHRVWICDKENHPIGVFSLSDVISQ
;
A
#
# COMPACT_ATOMS: atom_id res chain seq x y z
N SER A 1 2.15 4.80 18.69
CA SER A 1 3.18 4.13 17.87
C SER A 1 2.50 3.50 16.66
N PHE A 2 3.18 3.31 15.52
CA PHE A 2 2.62 2.60 14.35
C PHE A 2 1.98 1.24 14.72
N LYS A 3 2.52 0.57 15.75
CA LYS A 3 1.96 -0.66 16.33
C LYS A 3 0.52 -0.51 16.83
N ASP A 4 0.15 0.66 17.33
CA ASP A 4 -1.16 0.91 17.93
C ASP A 4 -2.24 1.13 16.87
N TRP A 5 -1.84 1.39 15.61
CA TRP A 5 -2.76 1.57 14.48
C TRP A 5 -3.04 0.27 13.73
N ASN A 6 -2.40 -0.84 14.13
CA ASN A 6 -2.54 -2.16 13.50
C ASN A 6 -2.41 -2.11 11.96
N LEU A 7 -1.52 -1.24 11.46
CA LEU A 7 -1.31 -1.05 10.03
C LEU A 7 -0.25 -2.03 9.51
N SER A 8 -0.68 -2.91 8.61
CA SER A 8 0.20 -3.86 7.92
C SER A 8 0.73 -3.36 6.56
N ALA A 9 0.34 -2.14 6.16
CA ALA A 9 0.85 -1.44 4.98
C ALA A 9 0.56 0.06 5.02
N LEU A 10 1.28 0.82 4.20
CA LEU A 10 1.15 2.27 4.01
C LEU A 10 1.12 2.62 2.51
N PRO A 11 0.37 3.66 2.12
CA PRO A 11 0.43 4.16 0.75
C PRO A 11 1.75 4.90 0.54
N ILE A 12 2.41 4.65 -0.58
CA ILE A 12 3.52 5.47 -1.06
C ILE A 12 2.89 6.64 -1.82
N VAL A 13 3.29 7.86 -1.49
CA VAL A 13 2.76 9.08 -2.11
C VAL A 13 3.84 9.87 -2.82
N ASP A 14 3.47 10.52 -3.93
CA ASP A 14 4.33 11.51 -4.59
C ASP A 14 4.57 12.69 -3.65
N ASP A 15 5.83 13.06 -3.44
CA ASP A 15 6.23 14.06 -2.44
C ASP A 15 5.68 15.48 -2.75
N LYS A 16 5.48 15.81 -4.05
CA LYS A 16 5.04 17.14 -4.46
C LYS A 16 3.53 17.25 -4.58
N LYS A 17 2.89 16.19 -5.09
CA LYS A 17 1.47 16.16 -5.43
C LYS A 17 0.63 15.39 -4.40
N GLY A 18 1.24 14.66 -3.48
CA GLY A 18 0.53 13.85 -2.48
C GLY A 18 -0.25 12.65 -3.04
N LYS A 19 -0.09 12.33 -4.34
CA LYS A 19 -0.88 11.29 -5.01
C LYS A 19 -0.40 9.90 -4.62
N CYS A 20 -1.32 8.96 -4.43
CA CYS A 20 -0.97 7.58 -4.16
C CYS A 20 -0.33 6.94 -5.41
N ILE A 21 0.94 6.56 -5.30
CA ILE A 21 1.75 5.98 -6.40
C ILE A 21 2.11 4.52 -6.17
N GLY A 22 2.00 4.02 -4.94
CA GLY A 22 2.38 2.65 -4.63
C GLY A 22 1.94 2.21 -3.24
N THR A 23 2.35 1.00 -2.86
CA THR A 23 2.11 0.44 -1.53
C THR A 23 3.39 -0.16 -1.00
N ILE A 24 3.68 0.09 0.28
CA ILE A 24 4.68 -0.67 1.04
C ILE A 24 3.99 -1.37 2.21
N SER A 25 4.33 -2.62 2.44
CA SER A 25 3.69 -3.53 3.37
C SER A 25 4.72 -4.32 4.18
N GLU A 26 4.26 -5.02 5.20
CA GLU A 26 5.09 -5.99 5.93
C GLU A 26 5.72 -7.04 5.00
N THR A 27 5.04 -7.36 3.88
CA THR A 27 5.52 -8.36 2.93
C THR A 27 6.77 -7.92 2.18
N ASP A 28 6.94 -6.61 1.98
CA ASP A 28 8.11 -6.00 1.34
C ASP A 28 9.36 -6.06 2.24
N LEU A 29 9.16 -6.24 3.55
CA LEU A 29 10.23 -6.40 4.53
C LEU A 29 10.61 -7.88 4.73
N ARG A 30 9.96 -8.83 4.04
CA ARG A 30 10.30 -10.25 4.16
C ARG A 30 11.71 -10.53 3.68
N GLY A 31 12.38 -11.44 4.38
CA GLY A 31 13.77 -11.80 4.10
C GLY A 31 14.78 -10.71 4.51
N MET A 32 14.36 -9.72 5.30
CA MET A 32 15.27 -8.82 5.98
C MET A 32 16.16 -9.60 6.94
N ASN A 33 17.45 -9.30 6.91
CA ASN A 33 18.49 -9.94 7.71
C ASN A 33 19.62 -8.93 7.98
N THR A 34 20.66 -9.34 8.69
CA THR A 34 21.78 -8.47 9.06
C THR A 34 22.51 -7.88 7.85
N THR A 35 22.58 -8.60 6.72
CA THR A 35 23.20 -8.11 5.49
C THR A 35 22.34 -7.07 4.78
N ARG A 36 21.01 -7.18 4.89
CA ARG A 36 20.03 -6.25 4.28
C ARG A 36 19.61 -5.13 5.22
N PHE A 37 20.15 -5.06 6.43
CA PHE A 37 19.77 -4.05 7.42
C PHE A 37 20.04 -2.63 6.92
N PHE A 38 21.14 -2.41 6.22
CA PHE A 38 21.47 -1.10 5.64
C PHE A 38 20.56 -0.69 4.50
N ASP A 39 19.80 -1.61 3.90
CA ASP A 39 18.80 -1.27 2.87
C ASP A 39 17.66 -0.43 3.44
N LEU A 40 17.46 -0.42 4.76
CA LEU A 40 16.50 0.46 5.44
C LEU A 40 16.90 1.95 5.42
N LEU A 41 18.14 2.25 5.04
CA LEU A 41 18.61 3.63 4.87
C LEU A 41 18.27 4.20 3.50
N LEU A 42 17.82 3.35 2.57
CA LEU A 42 17.33 3.78 1.26
C LEU A 42 16.01 4.54 1.41
N THR A 43 15.74 5.44 0.48
CA THR A 43 14.38 5.97 0.32
C THR A 43 13.41 4.85 -0.03
N VAL A 44 12.11 5.06 0.23
CA VAL A 44 11.10 4.05 -0.10
C VAL A 44 11.10 3.70 -1.59
N GLU A 45 11.33 4.68 -2.47
CA GLU A 45 11.43 4.48 -3.91
C GLU A 45 12.63 3.58 -4.26
N GLU A 46 13.83 3.91 -3.77
CA GLU A 46 15.04 3.10 -4.00
C GLU A 46 14.90 1.68 -3.47
N TYR A 47 14.32 1.53 -2.27
CA TYR A 47 14.07 0.22 -1.67
C TYR A 47 13.14 -0.62 -2.56
N MET A 48 12.03 -0.03 -3.00
CA MET A 48 11.07 -0.73 -3.85
C MET A 48 11.68 -1.08 -5.21
N HIS A 49 12.42 -0.18 -5.86
CA HIS A 49 13.14 -0.47 -7.11
C HIS A 49 14.11 -1.63 -6.96
N LYS A 50 14.84 -1.71 -5.83
CA LYS A 50 15.79 -2.79 -5.56
C LYS A 50 15.13 -4.16 -5.46
N PHE A 51 13.89 -4.24 -4.96
CA PHE A 51 13.24 -5.52 -4.64
C PHE A 51 12.02 -5.87 -5.51
N HIS A 52 11.52 -4.95 -6.33
CA HIS A 52 10.35 -5.13 -7.19
C HIS A 52 10.65 -4.95 -8.68
N GLY A 53 11.85 -5.33 -9.12
CA GLY A 53 12.18 -5.37 -10.55
C GLY A 53 12.40 -3.99 -11.18
N GLY A 54 12.76 -2.98 -10.38
CA GLY A 54 13.14 -1.65 -10.86
C GLY A 54 12.00 -0.62 -10.87
N GLU A 55 10.79 -0.97 -10.47
CA GLU A 55 9.65 -0.06 -10.42
C GLU A 55 8.89 -0.20 -9.09
N VAL A 56 8.19 0.87 -8.68
CA VAL A 56 7.23 0.81 -7.58
C VAL A 56 5.92 0.21 -8.10
N PRO A 57 5.46 -0.95 -7.58
CA PRO A 57 4.19 -1.51 -8.00
C PRO A 57 3.06 -0.50 -7.77
N PRO A 58 2.20 -0.26 -8.78
CA PRO A 58 1.16 0.74 -8.68
C PRO A 58 0.16 0.37 -7.58
N ALA A 59 -0.27 1.38 -6.83
CA ALA A 59 -1.30 1.21 -5.82
C ALA A 59 -2.64 0.81 -6.47
N ILE A 60 -3.34 -0.15 -5.87
CA ILE A 60 -4.73 -0.44 -6.23
C ILE A 60 -5.62 0.53 -5.47
N THR A 61 -6.27 1.42 -6.21
CA THR A 61 -7.10 2.51 -5.64
C THR A 61 -8.57 2.41 -6.02
N VAL A 62 -9.42 2.99 -5.18
CA VAL A 62 -10.87 3.15 -5.36
C VAL A 62 -11.28 4.57 -4.98
N ASN A 63 -12.39 5.05 -5.56
CA ASN A 63 -13.00 6.32 -5.14
C ASN A 63 -13.88 6.12 -3.89
N PRO A 64 -14.21 7.18 -3.14
CA PRO A 64 -15.01 7.07 -1.92
C PRO A 64 -16.45 6.63 -2.21
N ASP A 65 -16.94 6.91 -3.41
CA ASP A 65 -18.27 6.51 -3.89
C ASP A 65 -18.29 5.06 -4.46
N THR A 66 -17.15 4.34 -4.41
CA THR A 66 -17.06 2.96 -4.90
C THR A 66 -17.87 2.04 -3.97
N THR A 67 -18.71 1.19 -4.55
CA THR A 67 -19.49 0.23 -3.77
C THR A 67 -18.59 -0.79 -3.09
N PHE A 68 -19.06 -1.35 -1.97
CA PHE A 68 -18.37 -2.42 -1.25
C PHE A 68 -18.04 -3.61 -2.17
N GLU A 69 -19.00 -4.03 -3.00
CA GLU A 69 -18.82 -5.15 -3.94
C GLU A 69 -17.69 -4.88 -4.93
N THR A 70 -17.66 -3.69 -5.55
CA THR A 70 -16.60 -3.33 -6.49
C THR A 70 -15.24 -3.21 -5.81
N ALA A 71 -15.19 -2.68 -4.59
CA ALA A 71 -13.95 -2.61 -3.81
C ALA A 71 -13.44 -4.02 -3.46
N LEU A 72 -14.32 -4.93 -3.04
CA LEU A 72 -13.98 -6.33 -2.76
C LEU A 72 -13.54 -7.07 -4.03
N ALA A 73 -14.23 -6.88 -5.15
CA ALA A 73 -13.84 -7.47 -6.43
C ALA A 73 -12.42 -7.05 -6.83
N LYS A 74 -12.07 -5.76 -6.69
CA LYS A 74 -10.72 -5.27 -6.95
C LYS A 74 -9.66 -5.93 -6.06
N ILE A 75 -9.96 -6.16 -4.78
CA ILE A 75 -9.06 -6.88 -3.87
C ILE A 75 -8.79 -8.30 -4.41
N LEU A 76 -9.84 -9.03 -4.77
CA LEU A 76 -9.75 -10.41 -5.25
C LEU A 76 -9.05 -10.52 -6.61
N GLU A 77 -9.42 -9.67 -7.57
CA GLU A 77 -8.85 -9.66 -8.93
C GLU A 77 -7.35 -9.34 -8.94
N ASN A 78 -6.90 -8.45 -8.06
CA ASN A 78 -5.50 -8.06 -7.97
C ASN A 78 -4.70 -8.92 -6.98
N GLY A 79 -5.33 -9.87 -6.29
CA GLY A 79 -4.68 -10.69 -5.27
C GLY A 79 -4.05 -9.87 -4.13
N THR A 80 -4.58 -8.66 -3.88
CA THR A 80 -4.10 -7.76 -2.82
C THR A 80 -4.87 -7.99 -1.54
N HIS A 81 -4.34 -7.54 -0.40
CA HIS A 81 -5.04 -7.57 0.89
C HIS A 81 -5.93 -6.35 1.14
N ARG A 82 -5.74 -5.28 0.35
CA ARG A 82 -6.41 -3.99 0.54
C ARG A 82 -6.43 -3.16 -0.74
N VAL A 83 -7.30 -2.15 -0.74
CA VAL A 83 -7.28 -1.05 -1.70
C VAL A 83 -7.26 0.28 -0.95
N TRP A 84 -6.62 1.29 -1.55
CA TRP A 84 -6.60 2.64 -1.00
C TRP A 84 -7.81 3.42 -1.49
N ILE A 85 -8.52 4.06 -0.57
CA ILE A 85 -9.61 4.98 -0.91
C ILE A 85 -8.97 6.33 -1.19
N CYS A 86 -9.09 6.82 -2.41
CA CYS A 86 -8.50 8.07 -2.86
C CYS A 86 -9.58 9.08 -3.25
N ASP A 87 -9.28 10.37 -3.12
CA ASP A 87 -10.13 11.44 -3.65
C ASP A 87 -10.04 11.56 -5.19
N LYS A 88 -10.73 12.56 -5.76
CA LYS A 88 -10.73 12.82 -7.21
C LYS A 88 -9.36 13.19 -7.78
N GLU A 89 -8.44 13.67 -6.95
CA GLU A 89 -7.08 14.05 -7.35
C GLU A 89 -6.06 12.92 -7.14
N ASN A 90 -6.52 11.77 -6.62
CA ASN A 90 -5.79 10.56 -6.25
C ASN A 90 -4.97 10.69 -4.96
N HIS A 91 -5.40 11.55 -4.02
CA HIS A 91 -4.84 11.60 -2.68
C HIS A 91 -5.47 10.52 -1.79
N PRO A 92 -4.69 9.71 -1.06
CA PRO A 92 -5.24 8.69 -0.18
C PRO A 92 -5.95 9.32 1.02
N ILE A 93 -7.22 9.00 1.20
CA ILE A 93 -8.06 9.47 2.31
C ILE A 93 -8.51 8.32 3.24
N GLY A 94 -8.28 7.08 2.84
CA GLY A 94 -8.64 5.90 3.63
C GLY A 94 -8.11 4.60 3.04
N VAL A 95 -8.48 3.49 3.68
CA VAL A 95 -8.13 2.12 3.26
C VAL A 95 -9.33 1.22 3.45
N PHE A 96 -9.51 0.27 2.54
CA PHE A 96 -10.46 -0.83 2.67
C PHE A 96 -9.70 -2.15 2.54
N SER A 97 -9.79 -3.00 3.56
CA SER A 97 -9.01 -4.24 3.68
C SER A 97 -9.88 -5.47 3.87
N LEU A 98 -9.34 -6.65 3.56
CA LEU A 98 -10.00 -7.94 3.85
C LEU A 98 -10.29 -8.13 5.35
N SER A 99 -9.47 -7.56 6.24
CA SER A 99 -9.73 -7.60 7.67
C SER A 99 -11.00 -6.84 8.04
N ASP A 100 -11.23 -5.68 7.40
CA ASP A 100 -12.46 -4.90 7.59
C ASP A 100 -13.68 -5.73 7.20
N VAL A 101 -13.60 -6.46 6.08
CA VAL A 101 -14.66 -7.38 5.58
C VAL A 101 -14.97 -8.50 6.58
N ILE A 102 -13.94 -9.15 7.13
CA ILE A 102 -14.11 -10.28 8.06
C ILE A 102 -14.67 -9.80 9.42
N SER A 103 -14.40 -8.55 9.79
CA SER A 103 -14.82 -7.96 11.08
C SER A 103 -16.20 -7.30 11.10
N GLN A 104 -16.92 -7.26 9.96
CA GLN A 104 -18.31 -6.76 9.90
C GLN A 104 -19.29 -7.70 10.59
#